data_AF-A0A8T5U101-F1
#
_entry.id   AF-A0A8T5U101-F1
#
_cell.length_a   1.000
_cell.length_b   1.000
_cell.length_c   1.000
_cell.angle_alpha   90.00
_cell.angle_beta   90.00
_cell.angle_gamma   90.00
#
_symmetry.space_group_name_H-M   'P 1'
#
loop_
_entity.id
_entity.type
_entity.pdbx_description
1 polymer ?
#
loop_
_entity_poly.entity_id
_entity_poly.type
_entity_poly.pdbx_seq_one_letter_code
_entity_poly.pdbx_strand_id
1 'polypeptide(L)' 'MPRRKEISEILNMMEKTENIRNIGFVGHIDHGKTTLSDSLLSEAGLLSPDLAGEARAL' A
#
# COMPACT_ATOMS: atom_id res chain seq x y z
N MET A 1 14.79 7.04 0.76
CA MET A 1 14.33 6.00 1.70
C MET A 1 12.91 6.36 2.10
N PRO A 2 11.91 5.48 1.87
CA PRO A 2 10.54 5.78 2.24
C PRO A 2 10.47 6.04 3.76
N ARG A 3 9.79 7.11 4.17
CA ARG A 3 9.54 7.38 5.59
C ARG A 3 8.59 6.29 6.09
N ARG A 4 9.08 5.39 6.94
CA ARG A 4 8.22 4.48 7.69
C ARG A 4 7.21 5.32 8.46
N LYS A 5 5.92 5.06 8.25
CA LYS A 5 4.86 5.71 9.00
C LYS A 5 4.65 4.99 10.32
N GLU A 6 4.64 5.76 11.40
CA GLU A 6 4.25 5.25 12.71
C GLU A 6 2.72 5.06 12.76
N ILE A 7 2.27 4.03 13.47
CA ILE A 7 0.84 3.70 13.59
C ILE A 7 0.03 4.90 14.11
N SER A 8 0.59 5.67 15.05
CA SER A 8 -0.03 6.87 15.60
C SER A 8 -0.33 7.94 14.56
N GLU A 9 0.55 8.14 13.58
CA GLU A 9 0.34 9.09 12.50
C GLU A 9 -0.81 8.64 11.59
N ILE A 10 -0.90 7.33 11.30
CA ILE A 10 -1.98 6.75 10.50
C ILE A 10 -3.32 6.95 11.21
N LEU A 11 -3.40 6.68 12.51
CA LEU A 11 -4.64 6.86 13.29
C LEU A 11 -5.12 8.32 13.27
N ASN A 12 -4.21 9.29 13.40
CA ASN A 12 -4.56 10.71 13.29
C ASN A 12 -5.06 11.09 11.87
N MET A 13 -4.50 10.48 10.82
CA MET A 13 -4.95 10.72 9.45
C MET A 13 -6.37 10.18 9.19
N MET A 14 -6.77 9.11 9.88
CA MET A 14 -8.08 8.48 9.72
C MET A 14 -9.25 9.37 10.20
N GLU A 15 -8.99 10.38 11.03
CA GLU A 15 -10.01 11.33 11.50
C GLU A 15 -10.54 12.23 10.36
N LYS A 16 -9.71 12.50 9.35
CA LYS A 16 -10.03 13.40 8.22
C LYS A 16 -10.62 12.63 7.05
N THR A 17 -11.85 12.16 7.22
CA THR A 17 -12.54 11.28 6.25
C THR A 17 -12.62 11.85 4.83
N GLU A 18 -12.63 13.17 4.66
CA GLU A 18 -12.61 13.85 3.36
C GLU A 18 -11.35 13.55 2.52
N ASN A 19 -10.26 13.14 3.17
CA ASN A 19 -9.00 12.77 2.54
C ASN A 19 -8.87 11.26 2.29
N ILE A 20 -9.82 10.44 2.71
CA ILE A 20 -9.79 8.99 2.51
C ILE A 20 -10.20 8.65 1.06
N ARG A 21 -9.46 7.73 0.45
CA ARG A 21 -9.78 7.17 -0.88
C ARG A 21 -9.76 5.65 -0.79
N ASN A 22 -10.95 5.05 -0.84
CA ASN A 22 -11.09 3.60 -0.93
C ASN A 22 -10.96 3.19 -2.39
N ILE A 23 -9.88 2.48 -2.73
CA ILE A 23 -9.57 2.05 -4.10
C ILE A 23 -9.26 0.56 -4.13
N GLY A 24 -9.43 -0.05 -5.31
CA GLY A 24 -9.06 -1.44 -5.56
C GLY A 24 -8.56 -1.62 -6.99
N PHE A 25 -7.62 -2.54 -7.18
CA PHE A 25 -7.07 -2.89 -8.51
C PHE A 25 -7.77 -4.13 -9.05
N VAL A 26 -8.32 -4.04 -10.26
CA VAL A 26 -9.03 -5.13 -10.95
C VAL A 26 -8.42 -5.34 -12.34
N GLY A 27 -8.48 -6.57 -12.84
CA GLY A 27 -7.80 -6.96 -14.07
C GLY A 27 -7.57 -8.47 -14.16
N HIS A 28 -7.27 -8.95 -15.36
CA HIS A 28 -7.09 -10.37 -15.65
C HIS A 28 -5.84 -10.96 -14.98
N ILE A 29 -5.72 -12.29 -14.93
CA ILE A 29 -4.52 -12.97 -14.42
C ILE A 29 -3.27 -12.42 -15.14
N ASP A 30 -2.17 -12.29 -14.40
CA ASP A 30 -0.87 -11.78 -14.89
C ASP A 30 -0.83 -10.31 -15.35
N HIS A 31 -1.89 -9.52 -15.12
CA HIS A 31 -1.89 -8.08 -15.42
C HIS A 31 -1.22 -7.20 -14.32
N GLY A 32 -0.41 -7.79 -13.44
CA GLY A 32 0.41 -7.01 -12.51
C GLY A 32 -0.32 -6.25 -11.39
N LYS A 33 -1.58 -6.60 -11.08
CA LYS A 33 -2.36 -5.94 -10.00
C LYS A 33 -1.64 -5.98 -8.65
N THR A 34 -1.16 -7.16 -8.24
CA THR A 34 -0.43 -7.35 -6.98
C THR A 34 0.89 -6.60 -6.99
N THR A 35 1.64 -6.66 -8.11
CA THR A 35 2.88 -5.90 -8.29
C THR A 35 2.66 -4.39 -8.14
N LEU A 36 1.56 -3.87 -8.69
CA LEU A 36 1.20 -2.47 -8.57
C LEU A 36 0.84 -2.08 -7.13
N SER A 37 0.04 -2.89 -6.43
CA SER A 37 -0.30 -2.62 -5.03
C SER A 37 0.93 -2.65 -4.13
N ASP A 38 1.82 -3.61 -4.32
CA ASP A 38 3.04 -3.74 -3.52
C ASP A 38 4.00 -2.57 -3.73
N SER A 39 4.15 -2.12 -4.99
CA SER A 39 4.97 -0.94 -5.30
C SER A 39 4.45 0.30 -4.57
N LEU A 40 3.13 0.51 -4.56
CA LEU A 40 2.53 1.66 -3.86
C LEU A 40 2.70 1.56 -2.34
N LEU A 41 2.54 0.37 -1.76
CA LEU A 41 2.76 0.16 -0.32
C LEU A 41 4.22 0.37 0.07
N SER A 42 5.17 -0.07 -0.77
CA SER A 42 6.61 0.16 -0.56
C SER A 42 6.95 1.64 -0.62
N GLU A 43 6.48 2.37 -1.64
CA GLU A 43 6.68 3.82 -1.75
C GLU A 43 6.02 4.60 -0.60
N ALA A 44 4.87 4.12 -0.11
CA ALA A 44 4.22 4.69 1.07
C ALA A 44 4.95 4.40 2.39
N GLY A 45 6.00 3.57 2.38
CA GLY A 45 6.74 3.15 3.57
C GLY A 45 5.98 2.17 4.46
N LEU A 46 4.99 1.47 3.90
CA LEU A 46 4.13 0.49 4.59
C LEU A 46 4.58 -0.95 4.34
N LEU A 47 5.35 -1.19 3.27
CA LEU A 47 5.95 -2.49 2.94
C LEU A 47 7.45 -2.31 2.77
N SER A 48 8.26 -3.30 3.15
CA SER A 48 9.69 -3.24 2.84
C SER A 48 9.89 -3.46 1.33
N PRO A 49 10.85 -2.78 0.68
CA PRO A 49 11.17 -3.02 -0.72
C PRO A 49 11.52 -4.48 -1.01
N ASP A 50 12.15 -5.17 -0.05
CA ASP A 50 12.54 -6.57 -0.18
C ASP A 50 11.34 -7.53 -0.17
N LEU A 51 10.20 -7.13 0.42
CA LEU A 51 8.95 -7.89 0.40
C LEU A 51 8.01 -7.49 -0.76
N ALA A 52 8.28 -6.38 -1.45
CA ALA A 52 7.43 -5.90 -2.53
C ALA A 52 7.51 -6.84 -3.75
N GLY A 53 6.36 -7.37 -4.18
CA GLY A 53 6.28 -8.33 -5.29
C GLY A 53 6.46 -9.80 -4.89
N GLU A 54 6.94 -10.07 -3.67
CA GLU A 54 7.01 -11.42 -3.08
C GLU A 54 5.87 -11.71 -2.09
N ALA A 55 5.19 -10.66 -1.61
CA ALA A 55 3.97 -10.75 -0.82
C ALA A 55 2.84 -11.40 -1.64
N ARG A 56 2.89 -12.73 -1.77
CA ARG A 56 1.78 -13.52 -2.30
C ARG A 56 0.61 -13.33 -1.35
N ALA A 57 -0.46 -12.72 -1.86
CA ALA A 57 -1.73 -12.62 -1.15
C ALA A 57 -2.07 -13.98 -0.50
N LEU A 58 -2.26 -13.98 0.81
CA LEU A 58 -3.04 -15.01 1.50
C LEU A 58 -4.52 -14.85 1.13
#